data_AF-A0A3E3K2D4-F1
#
_entry.id   AF-A0A3E3K2D4-F1
#
_cell.length_a   1.000
_cell.length_b   1.000
_cell.length_c   1.000
_cell.angle_alpha   90.00
_cell.angle_beta   90.00
_cell.angle_gamma   90.00
#
_symmetry.space_group_name_H-M   'P 1'
#
loop_
_entity.id
_entity.type
_entity.pdbx_description
1 polymer ?
#
loop_
_entity_poly.entity_id
_entity_poly.type
_entity_poly.pdbx_seq_one_letter_code
_entity_poly.pdbx_strand_id
1 'polypeptide(L)'
;MFTYIYDWIKNLVFYLILMTMLMQIIPDSDYKKYIRFFTGLVLILLLARPVFGIFHLEEEFDRIYHSIEYHQNVREMERAREVFESAEEGYLEWEQDMASEASGERETSDEE
;
A
#
# COMPACT_ATOMS: atom_id res chain seq x y z
N MET A 1 -9.78 23.88 -4.23
CA MET A 1 -9.99 23.09 -5.47
C MET A 1 -9.58 23.86 -6.72
N PHE A 2 -10.17 25.02 -7.03
CA PHE A 2 -9.81 25.79 -8.24
C PHE A 2 -8.34 26.24 -8.29
N THR A 3 -7.73 26.54 -7.15
CA THR A 3 -6.29 26.88 -7.04
C THR A 3 -5.39 25.72 -7.48
N TYR A 4 -5.73 24.48 -7.10
CA TYR A 4 -4.98 23.29 -7.50
C TYR A 4 -5.03 23.07 -9.02
N ILE A 5 -6.21 23.20 -9.62
CA ILE A 5 -6.40 23.10 -11.06
C ILE A 5 -5.64 24.24 -11.77
N TYR A 6 -5.69 25.46 -11.22
CA TYR A 6 -4.99 26.61 -11.77
C TYR A 6 -3.47 26.43 -11.78
N ASP A 7 -2.88 26.00 -10.66
CA ASP A 7 -1.45 25.73 -10.56
C ASP A 7 -1.03 24.55 -11.46
N TRP A 8 -1.88 23.53 -11.57
CA TRP A 8 -1.66 22.43 -12.50
C TRP A 8 -1.69 22.89 -13.97
N ILE A 9 -2.69 23.67 -14.38
CA ILE A 9 -2.77 24.25 -15.74
C ILE A 9 -1.55 25.11 -16.00
N LYS A 10 -1.11 25.92 -15.02
CA LYS A 10 0.08 26.75 -15.13
C LYS A 10 1.34 25.90 -15.38
N ASN A 11 1.51 24.80 -14.66
CA ASN A 11 2.61 23.85 -14.89
C ASN A 11 2.52 23.18 -16.26
N LEU A 12 1.31 22.85 -16.74
CA LEU A 12 1.11 22.28 -18.07
C LEU A 12 1.44 23.28 -19.17
N VAL A 13 1.02 24.54 -19.04
CA VAL A 13 1.38 25.61 -19.98
C VAL A 13 2.88 25.84 -19.99
N PHE A 14 3.53 25.87 -18.83
CA PHE A 14 4.99 25.98 -18.75
C PHE A 14 5.69 24.83 -19.48
N TYR A 15 5.23 23.60 -19.28
CA TYR A 15 5.71 22.42 -20.00
C TYR A 15 5.55 22.55 -21.52
N LEU A 16 4.37 22.99 -22.00
CA LEU A 16 4.11 23.15 -23.43
C LEU A 16 5.03 24.20 -24.07
N ILE A 17 5.26 25.32 -23.38
CA ILE A 17 6.18 26.37 -23.85
C ILE A 17 7.60 25.82 -23.94
N LEU A 18 8.06 25.11 -22.89
CA LEU A 18 9.39 24.50 -22.85
C LEU A 18 9.56 23.47 -23.97
N MET A 19 8.56 22.60 -24.18
CA MET A 19 8.58 21.61 -25.25
C MET A 19 8.57 22.22 -26.65
N THR A 20 7.86 23.34 -26.83
CA THR A 20 7.87 24.08 -28.10
C THR A 20 9.27 24.65 -28.37
N MET A 21 9.91 25.25 -27.35
CA MET A 21 11.30 25.72 -27.47
C MET A 21 12.27 24.57 -27.76
N LEU A 22 12.15 23.45 -27.04
CA LEU A 22 12.97 22.26 -27.29
C LEU A 22 12.83 21.79 -28.74
N MET A 23 11.60 21.74 -29.26
CA MET A 23 11.33 21.29 -30.62
C MET A 23 11.89 22.24 -31.69
N GLN A 24 12.07 23.51 -31.36
CA GLN A 24 12.65 24.52 -32.26
C GLN A 24 14.18 24.54 -32.23
N ILE A 25 14.80 24.13 -31.12
CA ILE A 25 16.26 23.98 -31.00
C ILE A 25 16.74 22.71 -31.72
N ILE A 26 15.90 21.67 -31.80
CA ILE A 26 16.24 20.42 -32.46
C ILE A 26 16.20 20.60 -33.99
N PRO A 27 17.33 20.40 -34.70
CA PRO A 27 17.35 20.44 -36.17
C PRO A 27 16.47 19.33 -36.75
N ASP A 28 15.90 19.58 -37.93
CA ASP A 28 15.06 18.60 -38.63
C ASP A 28 15.88 17.34 -38.90
N SER A 29 15.61 16.35 -38.06
CA SER A 29 16.28 15.07 -38.00
C SER A 29 15.22 14.01 -37.80
N ASP A 30 15.53 12.79 -38.23
CA ASP A 30 14.64 11.64 -38.03
C ASP A 30 14.31 11.42 -36.53
N TYR A 31 15.18 11.92 -35.63
CA TYR A 31 15.00 11.90 -34.18
C TYR A 31 13.87 12.79 -33.65
N LYS A 32 13.48 13.85 -34.38
CA LYS A 32 12.41 14.77 -33.98
C LYS A 32 11.06 14.06 -33.83
N LYS A 33 10.80 13.01 -34.63
CA LYS A 33 9.63 12.12 -34.50
C LYS A 33 9.57 11.44 -33.14
N TYR A 34 10.70 10.90 -32.68
CA TYR A 34 10.78 10.13 -31.44
C TYR A 34 10.63 11.05 -30.23
N ILE A 35 11.27 12.23 -30.28
CA ILE A 35 11.12 13.25 -29.24
C ILE A 35 9.66 13.73 -29.20
N ARG A 36 9.04 14.04 -30.35
CA ARG A 36 7.62 14.43 -30.41
C ARG A 36 6.70 13.39 -29.78
N PHE A 37 6.97 12.11 -30.04
CA PHE A 37 6.21 11.01 -29.46
C PHE A 37 6.38 10.95 -27.94
N PHE A 38 7.63 11.03 -27.48
CA PHE A 38 7.94 11.02 -26.05
C PHE A 38 7.31 12.21 -25.31
N THR A 39 7.40 13.42 -25.86
CA THR A 39 6.79 14.61 -25.25
C THR A 39 5.27 14.54 -25.22
N GLY A 40 4.64 13.84 -26.18
CA GLY A 40 3.22 13.52 -26.14
C GLY A 40 2.87 12.55 -25.03
N LEU A 41 3.69 11.52 -24.82
CA LEU A 41 3.49 10.55 -23.73
C LEU A 41 3.67 11.20 -22.35
N VAL A 42 4.68 12.06 -22.19
CA VAL A 42 4.88 12.86 -20.98
C VAL A 42 3.72 13.83 -20.75
N LEU A 43 3.15 14.43 -21.81
CA LEU A 43 1.97 15.28 -21.70
C LEU A 43 0.76 14.50 -21.17
N ILE A 44 0.52 13.29 -21.67
CA ILE A 44 -0.55 12.40 -21.18
C ILE A 44 -0.33 12.07 -19.70
N LEU A 45 0.91 11.78 -19.28
CA LEU A 45 1.26 11.54 -17.87
C LEU A 45 1.00 12.78 -17.00
N LEU A 46 1.33 13.98 -17.50
CA LEU A 46 1.04 15.25 -16.81
C LEU A 46 -0.47 15.50 -16.65
N LEU A 47 -1.25 15.12 -17.66
CA LEU A 47 -2.71 15.19 -17.65
C LEU A 47 -3.35 14.15 -16.74
N ALA A 48 -2.67 13.05 -16.44
CA ALA A 48 -3.21 11.98 -15.62
C ALA A 48 -3.60 12.47 -14.21
N ARG A 49 -2.82 13.36 -13.59
CA ARG A 49 -3.07 13.85 -12.23
C ARG A 49 -4.47 14.47 -12.01
N PRO A 50 -4.87 15.54 -12.71
CA PRO A 50 -6.21 16.09 -12.54
C PRO A 50 -7.30 15.19 -13.10
N VAL A 51 -6.99 14.36 -14.11
CA VAL A 51 -7.94 13.38 -14.61
C VAL A 51 -8.31 12.43 -13.48
N PHE A 52 -7.34 11.83 -12.79
CA PHE A 52 -7.63 11.00 -11.61
C PHE A 52 -8.42 11.74 -10.52
N GLY A 53 -8.08 13.00 -10.24
CA GLY A 53 -8.80 13.82 -9.26
C GLY A 53 -10.24 14.19 -9.66
N ILE A 54 -10.52 14.46 -10.94
CA ILE A 54 -11.86 14.80 -11.43
C ILE A 54 -12.75 13.54 -11.49
N PHE A 55 -12.18 12.42 -11.90
CA PHE A 55 -12.90 11.15 -11.99
C PHE A 55 -13.14 10.51 -10.60
N HIS A 56 -12.72 11.15 -9.49
CA HIS A 56 -12.84 10.63 -8.11
C HIS A 56 -12.38 9.16 -8.00
N LEU A 57 -11.43 8.76 -8.86
CA LEU A 57 -10.96 7.39 -8.90
C LEU A 57 -10.26 7.01 -7.60
N GLU A 58 -9.77 7.99 -6.83
CA GLU A 58 -9.27 7.79 -5.47
C GLU A 58 -10.36 7.28 -4.52
N GLU A 59 -11.59 7.79 -4.58
CA GLU A 59 -12.69 7.33 -3.71
C GLU A 59 -13.25 5.98 -4.15
N GLU A 60 -13.31 5.71 -5.45
CA GLU A 60 -13.67 4.37 -5.95
C GLU A 60 -12.60 3.34 -5.64
N PHE A 61 -11.31 3.67 -5.80
CA PHE A 61 -10.22 2.79 -5.38
C PHE A 61 -10.24 2.56 -3.88
N ASP A 62 -10.41 3.61 -3.07
CA ASP A 62 -10.44 3.47 -1.62
C ASP A 62 -11.62 2.61 -1.17
N ARG A 63 -12.79 2.78 -1.81
CA ARG A 63 -13.96 1.94 -1.58
C ARG A 63 -13.74 0.50 -2.02
N ILE A 64 -13.18 0.25 -3.21
CA ILE A 64 -12.88 -1.12 -3.67
C ILE A 64 -11.85 -1.78 -2.75
N TYR A 65 -10.83 -1.04 -2.33
CA TYR A 65 -9.76 -1.50 -1.45
C TYR A 65 -10.26 -1.80 -0.02
N HIS A 66 -11.14 -0.95 0.53
CA HIS A 66 -11.69 -1.14 1.87
C HIS A 66 -12.93 -2.04 1.93
N SER A 67 -13.67 -2.21 0.84
CA SER A 67 -15.04 -2.74 0.92
C SER A 67 -15.15 -4.22 1.29
N ILE A 68 -14.20 -5.09 0.96
CA ILE A 68 -14.42 -6.53 1.16
C ILE A 68 -13.22 -7.28 1.72
N GLU A 69 -12.01 -7.13 1.20
CA GLU A 69 -10.90 -8.02 1.58
C GLU A 69 -10.12 -7.58 2.83
N TYR A 70 -9.87 -6.29 3.02
CA TYR A 70 -8.96 -5.83 4.07
C TYR A 70 -9.48 -6.11 5.50
N HIS A 71 -10.71 -5.71 5.80
CA HIS A 71 -11.31 -5.93 7.13
C HIS A 71 -11.65 -7.39 7.42
N GLN A 72 -11.80 -8.22 6.39
CA GLN A 72 -11.99 -9.65 6.57
C GLN A 72 -10.64 -10.31 6.90
N ASN A 73 -9.60 -10.00 6.12
CA ASN A 73 -8.26 -10.55 6.33
C ASN A 73 -7.68 -10.16 7.70
N VAL A 74 -7.85 -8.91 8.14
CA VAL A 74 -7.40 -8.47 9.47
C VAL A 74 -8.09 -9.24 10.59
N ARG A 75 -9.39 -9.52 10.47
CA ARG A 75 -10.14 -10.30 11.46
C ARG A 75 -9.73 -11.77 11.48
N GLU A 76 -9.45 -12.36 10.32
CA GLU A 76 -8.91 -13.72 10.25
C GLU A 76 -7.51 -13.80 10.88
N MET A 77 -6.65 -12.80 10.66
CA MET A 77 -5.33 -12.70 11.30
C MET A 77 -5.43 -12.57 12.82
N GLU A 78 -6.39 -11.78 13.31
CA GLU A 78 -6.61 -11.59 14.75
C GLU A 78 -7.11 -12.89 15.42
N ARG A 79 -8.04 -13.60 14.79
CA ARG A 79 -8.46 -14.94 15.27
C ARG A 79 -7.33 -15.97 15.24
N ALA A 80 -6.52 -15.97 14.18
CA ALA A 80 -5.37 -16.85 14.12
C ALA A 80 -4.40 -16.58 15.27
N ARG A 81 -4.19 -15.30 15.62
CA ARG A 81 -3.37 -14.90 16.77
C ARG A 81 -3.94 -15.37 18.10
N GLU A 82 -5.24 -15.17 18.35
CA GLU A 82 -5.90 -15.65 19.58
C GLU A 82 -5.80 -17.17 19.75
N VAL A 83 -5.92 -17.93 18.66
CA VAL A 83 -5.76 -19.39 18.68
C VAL A 83 -4.32 -19.79 19.00
N PHE A 84 -3.34 -19.06 18.49
CA PHE A 84 -1.93 -19.31 18.81
C PHE A 84 -1.61 -18.99 20.27
N GLU A 85 -2.10 -17.86 20.78
CA GLU A 85 -1.86 -17.41 22.16
C GLU A 85 -2.53 -18.34 23.18
N SER A 86 -3.80 -18.72 22.96
CA SER A 86 -4.50 -19.69 23.81
C SER A 86 -3.89 -21.09 23.77
N ALA A 87 -3.36 -21.51 22.62
CA ALA A 87 -2.60 -22.74 22.53
C ALA A 87 -1.33 -22.63 23.39
N GLU A 88 -0.53 -21.58 23.23
CA GLU A 88 0.69 -21.35 24.01
C GLU A 88 0.44 -21.29 25.51
N GLU A 89 -0.59 -20.57 25.96
CA GLU A 89 -1.01 -20.52 27.36
C GLU A 89 -1.39 -21.91 27.91
N GLY A 90 -2.23 -22.62 27.16
CA GLY A 90 -2.57 -24.00 27.49
C GLY A 90 -1.33 -24.90 27.53
N TYR A 91 -0.31 -24.60 26.70
CA TYR A 91 0.94 -25.36 26.72
C TYR A 91 1.74 -25.15 28.02
N LEU A 92 1.79 -23.92 28.50
CA LEU A 92 2.51 -23.57 29.73
C LEU A 92 1.79 -24.09 30.98
N GLU A 93 0.47 -24.12 30.97
CA GLU A 93 -0.36 -24.63 32.08
C GLU A 93 -0.14 -26.14 32.28
N TRP A 94 -0.15 -26.96 31.22
CA TRP A 94 0.10 -28.40 31.39
C TRP A 94 1.52 -28.71 31.85
N GLU A 95 2.51 -27.91 31.44
CA GLU A 95 3.90 -28.10 31.87
C GLU A 95 4.05 -27.82 33.37
N GLN A 96 3.36 -26.78 33.86
CA GLN A 96 3.31 -26.44 35.28
C GLN A 96 2.58 -27.51 36.12
N ASP A 97 1.43 -27.99 35.64
CA ASP A 97 0.67 -29.05 36.31
C ASP A 97 1.50 -30.34 36.42
N MET A 98 2.13 -30.78 35.33
CA MET A 98 3.00 -31.97 35.32
C MET A 98 4.24 -31.80 36.22
N ALA A 99 4.80 -30.60 36.30
CA ALA A 99 5.91 -30.30 37.21
C ALA A 99 5.46 -30.31 38.69
N SER A 100 4.22 -29.88 38.97
CA SER A 100 3.62 -29.91 40.31
C SER A 100 3.31 -31.34 40.76
N GLU A 101 2.78 -32.18 39.86
CA GLU A 101 2.50 -33.59 40.12
C GLU A 101 3.81 -34.37 40.37
N ALA A 102 4.84 -34.14 39.53
CA ALA A 102 6.14 -34.79 39.66
C ALA A 102 6.98 -34.32 40.88
N SER A 103 6.62 -33.18 41.50
CA SER A 103 7.23 -32.72 42.76
C SER A 103 6.44 -33.19 43.97
N GLY A 104 5.11 -33.23 43.90
CA GLY A 104 4.25 -33.81 44.94
C GLY A 104 4.44 -35.32 45.13
N GLU A 105 4.71 -36.09 44.07
CA GLU A 105 5.05 -37.52 44.19
C GLU A 105 6.42 -37.80 44.82
N ARG A 106 7.35 -36.84 44.80
CA ARG A 106 8.66 -36.98 45.46
C ARG A 106 8.60 -36.71 46.95
N GLU A 107 7.76 -35.77 47.40
CA GLU A 107 7.57 -35.53 48.85
C GLU A 107 6.83 -36.67 49.55
N THR A 108 5.98 -37.43 48.86
CA THR A 108 5.23 -38.54 49.47
C THR A 108 6.01 -39.86 49.53
N SER A 109 7.08 -40.03 48.76
CA SER A 109 7.95 -41.23 48.82
C SER A 109 9.06 -41.14 49.88
N ASP A 110 9.39 -39.95 50.39
CA ASP A 110 10.42 -39.77 51.44
C ASP A 110 9.83 -39.91 52.87
N GLU A 111 8.52 -40.12 53.03
CA GLU A 111 7.83 -40.33 54.31
C GLU A 111 7.45 -41.81 54.64
N GLU A 112 7.81 -42.79 53.80
CA GLU A 112 7.62 -44.24 54.10
C GLU A 112 8.88 -44.97 54.62
#